data_AF-A0A2J8G7J1-F1
#
_entry.id   AF-A0A2J8G7J1-F1
#
_cell.length_a   1.000
_cell.length_b   1.000
_cell.length_c   1.000
_cell.angle_alpha   90.00
_cell.angle_beta   90.00
_cell.angle_gamma   90.00
#
_symmetry.space_group_name_H-M   'P 1'
#
loop_
_entity.id
_entity.type
_entity.pdbx_description
1 polymer ?
#
loop_
_entity_poly.entity_id
_entity_poly.type
_entity_poly.pdbx_seq_one_letter_code
_entity_poly.pdbx_strand_id
1 'polypeptide(L)'
;MQFLLDILNALGDVGQTVVEFFDFIPTYFQQLMAYINVWYIKAKLTWLIWTMQVYYTTAQLLLKEIGFNSVVASAFNALPDELRYYAYAFGVPHAIGVYFNFLSTGFVMKMLR
;
A
#
# COMPACT_ATOMS: atom_id res chain seq x y z
N MET A 1 -38.30 -17.44 -54.28
CA MET A 1 -38.20 -18.37 -53.14
C MET A 1 -36.92 -18.14 -52.34
N GLN A 2 -35.78 -17.92 -52.99
CA GLN A 2 -34.49 -17.59 -52.35
C GLN A 2 -34.53 -16.29 -51.51
N PHE A 3 -35.05 -15.19 -52.06
CA PHE A 3 -35.18 -13.90 -51.35
C PHE A 3 -36.01 -13.97 -50.04
N LEU A 4 -37.07 -14.79 -50.00
CA LEU A 4 -37.87 -14.98 -48.79
C LEU A 4 -37.13 -15.79 -47.73
N LEU A 5 -36.30 -16.76 -48.16
CA LEU A 5 -35.45 -17.55 -47.26
C LEU A 5 -34.30 -16.69 -46.71
N ASP A 6 -33.71 -15.82 -47.52
CA ASP A 6 -32.64 -14.92 -47.09
C ASP A 6 -33.12 -13.89 -46.06
N ILE A 7 -34.33 -13.35 -46.23
CA ILE A 7 -34.95 -12.46 -45.23
C ILE A 7 -35.28 -13.21 -43.93
N LEU A 8 -35.76 -14.44 -44.03
CA LEU A 8 -36.12 -15.23 -42.86
C LEU A 8 -34.88 -15.67 -42.06
N ASN A 9 -33.78 -15.99 -42.75
CA ASN A 9 -32.48 -16.24 -42.13
C ASN A 9 -31.91 -14.96 -41.51
N ALA A 10 -31.96 -13.82 -42.20
CA ALA A 10 -31.49 -12.55 -41.65
C ALA A 10 -32.29 -12.12 -40.39
N LEU A 11 -33.59 -12.37 -40.36
CA LEU A 11 -34.42 -12.15 -39.16
C LEU A 11 -34.08 -13.13 -38.03
N GLY A 12 -33.75 -14.37 -38.37
CA GLY A 12 -33.23 -15.38 -37.43
C GLY A 12 -31.90 -14.95 -36.79
N ASP A 13 -30.95 -14.49 -37.61
CA ASP A 13 -29.62 -14.04 -37.16
C ASP A 13 -29.70 -12.79 -36.27
N VAL A 14 -30.59 -11.84 -36.61
CA VAL A 14 -30.85 -10.66 -35.77
C VAL A 14 -31.52 -11.07 -34.46
N GLY A 15 -32.48 -11.98 -34.49
CA GLY A 15 -33.12 -12.52 -33.29
C GLY A 15 -32.13 -13.22 -32.37
N GLN A 16 -31.23 -14.02 -32.95
CA GLN A 16 -30.18 -14.72 -32.22
C GLN A 16 -29.17 -13.74 -31.60
N THR A 17 -28.75 -12.71 -32.34
CA THR A 17 -27.84 -11.67 -31.83
C THR A 17 -28.44 -10.93 -30.63
N VAL A 18 -29.75 -10.68 -30.64
CA VAL A 18 -30.46 -10.04 -29.51
C VAL A 18 -30.51 -10.97 -28.29
N VAL A 19 -30.80 -12.26 -28.47
CA VAL A 19 -30.81 -13.23 -27.37
C VAL A 19 -29.42 -13.40 -26.77
N GLU A 20 -28.39 -13.56 -27.62
CA GLU A 20 -27.00 -13.66 -27.18
C GLU A 20 -26.56 -12.41 -26.40
N PHE A 21 -26.98 -11.21 -26.81
CA PHE A 21 -26.71 -9.98 -26.06
C PHE A 21 -27.24 -10.05 -24.62
N PHE A 22 -28.47 -10.54 -24.41
CA PHE A 22 -29.03 -10.70 -23.07
C PHE A 22 -28.31 -11.79 -22.25
N ASP A 23 -27.84 -12.86 -22.90
CA ASP A 23 -27.08 -13.93 -22.26
C ASP A 23 -25.67 -13.48 -21.83
N PHE A 24 -25.06 -12.51 -22.52
CA PHE A 24 -23.74 -11.97 -22.17
C PHE A 24 -23.77 -10.90 -21.06
N ILE A 25 -24.92 -10.28 -20.77
CA ILE A 25 -25.09 -9.29 -19.66
C ILE A 25 -24.49 -9.78 -18.33
N PRO A 26 -24.80 -11.00 -17.83
CA PRO A 26 -24.23 -11.50 -16.57
C PRO A 26 -22.70 -11.64 -16.63
N THR A 27 -22.13 -12.02 -17.77
CA THR A 27 -20.68 -12.13 -17.96
C THR A 27 -20.00 -10.76 -17.89
N TYR A 28 -20.57 -9.74 -18.54
CA TYR A 28 -20.07 -8.37 -18.44
C TYR A 28 -20.16 -7.82 -17.02
N PHE A 29 -21.21 -8.16 -16.27
CA PHE A 29 -21.34 -7.76 -14.87
C PHE A 29 -20.28 -8.42 -13.98
N GLN A 30 -19.96 -9.70 -14.20
CA GLN A 30 -18.86 -10.37 -13.50
C GLN A 30 -17.51 -9.72 -13.78
N GLN A 31 -17.23 -9.34 -15.04
CA GLN A 31 -16.00 -8.64 -15.40
C GLN A 31 -15.93 -7.24 -14.76
N LEU A 32 -17.04 -6.52 -14.73
CA LEU A 32 -17.13 -5.21 -14.07
C LEU A 32 -16.87 -5.32 -12.57
N MET A 33 -17.47 -6.33 -11.91
CA MET A 33 -17.21 -6.61 -10.50
C MET A 33 -15.75 -7.00 -10.24
N ALA A 34 -15.13 -7.77 -11.13
CA ALA A 34 -13.70 -8.08 -11.04
C ALA A 34 -12.85 -6.80 -11.15
N TYR A 35 -13.18 -5.89 -12.06
CA TYR A 35 -12.48 -4.62 -12.21
C TYR A 35 -12.61 -3.71 -10.97
N ILE A 36 -13.82 -3.62 -10.40
CA ILE A 36 -14.06 -2.90 -9.15
C ILE A 36 -13.22 -3.48 -8.01
N ASN A 37 -13.14 -4.81 -7.90
CA ASN A 37 -12.32 -5.45 -6.87
C ASN A 37 -10.83 -5.15 -7.05
N VAL A 38 -10.31 -5.19 -8.28
CA VAL A 38 -8.91 -4.82 -8.55
C VAL A 38 -8.65 -3.36 -8.15
N TRP A 39 -9.57 -2.45 -8.48
CA TRP A 39 -9.46 -1.05 -8.09
C TRP A 39 -9.51 -0.88 -6.57
N TYR A 40 -10.41 -1.59 -5.88
CA TYR A 40 -10.52 -1.58 -4.43
C TYR A 40 -9.22 -2.07 -3.75
N ILE A 41 -8.61 -3.14 -4.25
CA ILE A 41 -7.32 -3.63 -3.73
C ILE A 41 -6.23 -2.56 -3.89
N LYS A 42 -6.15 -1.91 -5.05
CA LYS A 42 -5.20 -0.80 -5.27
C LYS A 42 -5.44 0.35 -4.30
N ALA A 43 -6.70 0.77 -4.11
CA ALA A 43 -7.05 1.82 -3.16
C ALA A 43 -6.66 1.46 -1.72
N LYS A 44 -6.94 0.22 -1.31
CA LYS A 44 -6.59 -0.29 0.02
C LYS A 44 -5.07 -0.33 0.24
N LEU A 45 -4.29 -0.75 -0.76
CA LEU A 45 -2.83 -0.74 -0.69
C LEU A 45 -2.29 0.69 -0.55
N THR A 46 -2.80 1.63 -1.34
CA THR A 46 -2.42 3.04 -1.23
C THR A 46 -2.73 3.60 0.15
N TRP A 47 -3.89 3.27 0.72
CA TRP A 47 -4.24 3.67 2.08
C TRP A 47 -3.29 3.09 3.14
N LEU A 48 -2.91 1.81 3.00
CA LEU A 48 -1.95 1.17 3.90
C LEU A 48 -0.55 1.82 3.83
N ILE A 49 -0.10 2.20 2.63
CA ILE A 49 1.17 2.91 2.46
C ILE A 49 1.11 4.29 3.12
N TRP A 50 0.01 5.03 2.91
CA TRP A 50 -0.19 6.35 3.50
C TRP A 50 -0.24 6.30 5.03
N THR A 51 -1.01 5.36 5.59
CA THR A 51 -1.06 5.16 7.05
C THR A 51 0.30 4.78 7.63
N MET A 52 1.12 4.00 6.91
CA MET A 52 2.48 3.69 7.33
C MET A 52 3.37 4.94 7.45
N GLN A 53 3.22 5.92 6.55
CA GLN A 53 3.93 7.20 6.64
C GLN A 53 3.47 8.04 7.84
N VAL A 54 2.18 8.01 8.14
CA VAL A 54 1.63 8.67 9.33
C VAL A 54 2.20 8.05 10.59
N TYR A 55 2.21 6.71 10.70
CA TYR A 55 2.77 6.01 11.85
C TYR A 55 4.25 6.31 12.06
N TYR A 56 5.02 6.38 10.98
CA TYR A 56 6.43 6.78 11.03
C TYR A 56 6.60 8.19 11.59
N THR A 57 5.78 9.14 11.13
CA THR A 57 5.82 10.53 11.58
C THR A 57 5.45 10.65 13.06
N THR A 58 4.40 9.96 13.50
CA THR A 58 4.00 9.88 14.91
C THR A 58 5.12 9.28 15.77
N ALA A 59 5.79 8.23 15.28
CA ALA A 59 6.88 7.59 15.99
C ALA A 59 8.10 8.51 16.16
N GLN A 60 8.43 9.31 15.14
CA GLN A 60 9.47 10.35 15.24
C GLN A 60 9.12 11.43 16.27
N LEU A 61 7.86 11.86 16.30
CA LEU A 61 7.37 12.83 17.28
C LEU A 61 7.51 12.28 18.71
N LEU A 62 7.07 11.05 18.95
CA LEU A 62 7.20 10.40 20.25
C LEU A 62 8.66 10.26 20.71
N LEU A 63 9.56 9.85 19.81
CA LEU A 63 10.99 9.76 20.14
C LEU A 63 11.61 11.13 20.46
N LYS A 64 11.15 12.18 19.78
CA LYS A 64 11.56 13.56 20.05
C LYS A 64 11.06 14.04 21.41
N GLU A 65 9.81 13.74 21.77
CA GLU A 65 9.21 14.11 23.05
C GLU A 65 9.87 13.40 24.24
N ILE A 66 10.24 12.13 24.08
CA ILE A 66 10.97 11.36 25.11
C ILE A 66 12.42 11.84 25.26
N GLY A 67 12.92 12.66 24.33
CA GLY A 67 14.30 13.14 24.34
C GLY A 67 15.31 12.05 23.96
N PHE A 68 14.91 11.06 23.15
CA PHE A 68 15.79 9.94 22.79
C PHE A 68 17.14 10.42 22.20
N ASN A 69 17.11 11.45 21.35
CA ASN A 69 18.31 12.01 20.74
C ASN A 69 19.29 12.62 21.76
N SER A 70 18.79 13.24 22.84
CA SER A 70 19.68 13.80 23.87
C SER A 70 20.32 12.71 24.72
N VAL A 71 19.59 11.62 24.98
CA VAL A 71 20.11 10.43 25.68
C VAL A 71 21.18 9.70 24.86
N VAL A 72 20.95 9.54 23.56
CA VAL A 72 21.95 8.93 22.67
C VAL A 72 23.19 9.82 22.59
N ALA A 73 23.03 11.13 22.41
CA ALA A 73 24.16 12.05 22.35
C ALA A 73 24.95 12.10 23.66
N SER A 74 24.30 12.07 24.82
CA SER A 74 25.00 12.05 26.11
C SER A 74 25.77 10.74 26.33
N ALA A 75 25.20 9.59 25.94
CA ALA A 75 25.87 8.31 26.01
C ALA A 75 27.11 8.25 25.08
N PHE A 76 27.01 8.82 23.88
CA PHE A 76 28.17 8.90 22.96
C PHE A 76 29.23 9.90 23.41
N ASN A 77 28.84 10.99 24.07
CA ASN A 77 29.77 11.96 24.62
C ASN A 77 30.45 11.48 25.92
N ALA A 78 29.88 10.48 26.59
CA ALA A 78 30.51 9.82 27.73
C ALA A 78 31.59 8.80 27.32
N LEU A 79 31.71 8.46 26.03
CA LEU A 79 32.75 7.55 25.54
C LEU A 79 34.13 8.25 25.51
N PRO A 80 35.22 7.49 25.74
CA PRO A 80 36.57 7.96 25.50
C PRO A 80 36.76 8.47 24.06
N ASP A 81 37.59 9.49 23.87
CA ASP A 81 37.73 10.21 22.59
C ASP A 81 38.07 9.30 21.40
N GLU A 82 38.92 8.31 21.59
CA GLU A 82 39.30 7.33 20.56
C GLU A 82 38.08 6.50 20.13
N LEU A 83 37.31 5.97 21.08
CA LEU A 83 36.11 5.17 20.82
C LEU A 83 34.99 6.01 20.19
N ARG A 84 34.84 7.26 20.62
CA ARG A 84 33.87 8.20 20.05
C ARG A 84 34.19 8.52 18.60
N TYR A 85 35.47 8.75 18.28
CA TYR A 85 35.92 8.98 16.90
C TYR A 85 35.59 7.80 16.00
N TYR A 86 35.95 6.57 16.40
CA TYR A 86 35.63 5.38 15.62
C TYR A 86 34.13 5.15 15.52
N ALA A 87 33.37 5.33 16.61
CA ALA A 87 31.92 5.18 16.58
C ALA A 87 31.23 6.14 15.60
N TYR A 88 31.71 7.38 15.51
CA TYR A 88 31.25 8.35 14.51
C TYR A 88 31.68 7.95 13.09
N ALA A 89 32.92 7.51 12.90
CA ALA A 89 33.42 7.06 11.59
C ALA A 89 32.64 5.85 11.05
N PHE A 90 32.23 4.93 11.93
CA PHE A 90 31.39 3.78 11.58
C PHE A 90 29.89 4.11 11.48
N GLY A 91 29.46 5.34 11.79
CA GLY A 91 28.06 5.76 11.70
C GLY A 91 27.15 5.11 12.76
N VAL A 92 27.71 4.59 13.86
CA VAL A 92 26.97 3.90 14.92
C VAL A 92 25.84 4.77 15.52
N PRO A 93 26.04 6.08 15.80
CA PRO A 93 24.97 6.93 16.31
C PRO A 93 23.78 7.03 15.35
N HIS A 94 24.06 7.13 14.04
CA HIS A 94 23.03 7.22 13.02
C HIS A 94 22.27 5.90 12.89
N ALA A 95 22.98 4.77 12.88
CA ALA A 95 22.37 3.44 12.80
C ALA A 95 21.41 3.19 13.97
N ILE A 96 21.81 3.53 15.21
CA ILE A 96 20.95 3.42 16.39
C ILE A 96 19.67 4.25 16.21
N GLY A 97 19.78 5.49 15.74
CA GLY A 97 18.62 6.33 15.45
C GLY A 97 17.65 5.69 14.45
N VAL A 98 18.15 5.10 13.38
CA VAL A 98 17.34 4.41 12.38
C VAL A 98 16.62 3.20 12.99
N TYR A 99 17.33 2.34 13.73
CA TYR A 99 16.72 1.17 14.38
C TYR A 99 15.62 1.54 15.37
N PHE A 100 15.83 2.56 16.18
CA PHE A 100 14.81 3.02 17.14
C PHE A 100 13.60 3.63 16.45
N ASN A 101 13.77 4.36 15.34
CA ASN A 101 12.65 4.82 14.52
C ASN A 101 11.83 3.66 13.95
N PHE A 102 12.46 2.58 13.49
CA PHE A 102 11.74 1.39 13.04
C PHE A 102 10.99 0.69 14.18
N LEU A 103 11.62 0.54 15.34
CA LEU A 103 11.02 -0.06 16.53
C LEU A 103 9.81 0.74 17.02
N SER A 104 9.95 2.06 17.13
CA SER A 104 8.86 2.95 17.54
C SER A 104 7.73 2.99 16.51
N THR A 105 8.04 2.98 15.21
CA THR A 105 7.03 2.87 14.16
C THR A 105 6.26 1.55 14.27
N GLY A 106 6.97 0.44 14.51
CA GLY A 106 6.36 -0.87 14.76
C GLY A 106 5.46 -0.89 16.00
N PHE A 107 5.86 -0.19 17.05
CA PHE A 107 5.05 -0.03 18.26
C PHE A 107 3.78 0.80 18.00
N VAL A 108 3.91 1.94 17.33
CA VAL A 108 2.78 2.80 16.94
C VAL A 108 1.80 2.04 16.04
N MET A 109 2.30 1.27 15.08
CA MET A 109 1.48 0.40 14.22
C MET A 109 0.66 -0.62 15.02
N LYS A 110 1.22 -1.22 16.07
CA LYS A 110 0.49 -2.17 16.92
C LYS A 110 -0.53 -1.50 17.82
N MET A 111 -0.29 -0.27 18.25
CA MET A 111 -1.21 0.50 19.11
C MET A 111 -2.39 1.08 18.33
N LEU A 112 -2.22 1.39 17.05
CA LEU A 112 -3.23 2.03 16.20
C LEU A 112 -3.98 1.07 15.26
N ARG A 113 -3.62 -0.22 15.25
CA ARG A 113 -4.30 -1.29 14.51
C ARG A 113 -5.36 -1.94 15.38
#